data_AF-A0A3M0LV41-F1
#
_entry.id   AF-A0A3M0LV41-F1
#
_cell.length_a   1.000
_cell.length_b   1.000
_cell.length_c   1.000
_cell.angle_alpha   90.00
_cell.angle_beta   90.00
_cell.angle_gamma   90.00
#
_symmetry.space_group_name_H-M   'P 1'
#
loop_
_entity.id
_entity.type
_entity.pdbx_description
1 polymer ?
#
loop_
_entity_poly.entity_id
_entity_poly.type
_entity_poly.pdbx_seq_one_letter_code
_entity_poly.pdbx_strand_id
1 'polypeptide(L)'
;MKSKKILTVLAATTIGVSTASSLIATKAQTLQAAKIKQGRRSKVNKRTKAVKVAFGKSYTFPDSLQGKWYSKNLLRMEPLDFHQTGLGLPTSGEYVNAVVSGKLKGIKKSPWQMSRKWQEKNKEKLAKFVRISEKKINGDNWIIVTPVSNKTIDNSYAFTSKVEEIDGKKETVVFEGNPQAGTVINQYFRTKELSDKYDQKKFDDMTYSKWILLRSDK
;
A
#
# COMPACT_ATOMS: atom_id res chain seq x y z
N MET A 1 2.65 63.55 -7.38
CA MET A 1 3.48 63.92 -6.20
C MET A 1 2.58 64.19 -5.01
N LYS A 2 2.97 63.78 -3.79
CA LYS A 2 2.57 64.36 -2.47
C LYS A 2 1.04 64.38 -2.16
N SER A 3 0.51 63.54 -1.24
CA SER A 3 0.43 63.75 0.23
C SER A 3 -0.57 64.84 0.67
N LYS A 4 -1.29 64.82 1.80
CA LYS A 4 -1.26 63.96 3.01
C LYS A 4 -2.52 64.22 3.86
N LYS A 5 -2.83 63.26 4.74
CA LYS A 5 -3.63 63.32 5.99
C LYS A 5 -4.09 64.69 6.53
N ILE A 6 -5.37 64.77 6.86
CA ILE A 6 -5.98 65.41 8.06
C ILE A 6 -7.22 64.53 8.39
N LEU A 7 -7.81 64.40 9.59
CA LEU A 7 -7.71 65.12 10.88
C LEU A 7 -7.49 64.14 12.07
N THR A 8 -7.60 64.65 13.30
CA THR A 8 -7.64 63.94 14.60
C THR A 8 -8.83 64.49 15.41
N VAL A 9 -9.56 63.69 16.20
CA VAL A 9 -10.33 64.21 17.35
C VAL A 9 -10.21 63.26 18.55
N LEU A 10 -9.76 63.79 19.69
CA LEU A 10 -9.93 63.21 21.02
C LEU A 10 -11.15 63.84 21.70
N ALA A 11 -11.93 63.06 22.44
CA ALA A 11 -12.69 63.41 23.66
C ALA A 11 -13.73 62.30 23.96
N ALA A 12 -14.24 62.10 25.17
CA ALA A 12 -13.69 62.31 26.52
C ALA A 12 -14.54 61.50 27.52
N THR A 13 -13.96 61.24 28.69
CA THR A 13 -14.52 60.63 29.91
C THR A 13 -16.00 60.90 30.25
N THR A 14 -16.69 59.87 30.76
CA THR A 14 -17.73 59.99 31.80
C THR A 14 -17.46 58.98 32.93
N ILE A 15 -17.83 59.36 34.17
CA ILE A 15 -17.57 58.61 35.41
C ILE A 15 -18.87 58.53 36.22
N GLY A 16 -19.10 57.40 36.91
CA GLY A 16 -20.20 57.19 37.88
C GLY A 16 -21.43 56.48 37.27
N VAL A 17 -22.15 55.62 37.99
CA VAL A 17 -22.22 55.42 39.45
C VAL A 17 -22.16 53.92 39.82
N SER A 18 -21.62 53.63 41.01
CA SER A 18 -21.55 52.31 41.63
C SER A 18 -22.86 51.85 42.26
N THR A 19 -23.21 50.58 42.10
CA THR A 19 -23.86 49.79 43.16
C THR A 19 -23.21 48.41 43.24
N ALA A 20 -22.90 47.98 44.46
CA ALA A 20 -22.32 46.69 44.73
C ALA A 20 -23.42 45.63 44.92
N SER A 21 -23.21 44.43 44.37
CA SER A 21 -23.78 43.20 44.91
C SER A 21 -22.83 42.05 44.58
N SER A 22 -22.42 41.35 45.63
CA SER A 22 -21.54 40.19 45.56
C SER A 22 -22.23 39.02 44.85
N LEU A 23 -21.46 38.21 44.11
CA LEU A 23 -21.24 36.79 44.45
C LEU A 23 -20.30 36.08 43.47
N ILE A 24 -19.47 35.20 44.03
CA ILE A 24 -18.71 34.12 43.37
C ILE A 24 -17.66 34.56 42.33
N ALA A 25 -16.44 34.74 42.82
CA ALA A 25 -15.25 34.78 41.98
C ALA A 25 -14.92 33.38 41.42
N THR A 26 -15.33 33.10 40.18
CA THR A 26 -14.71 32.04 39.37
C THR A 26 -13.27 32.48 39.07
N LYS A 27 -12.34 32.12 39.96
CA LYS A 27 -10.90 32.23 39.68
C LYS A 27 -10.63 31.49 38.38
N ALA A 28 -10.23 32.22 37.34
CA ALA A 28 -9.63 31.63 36.17
C ALA A 28 -8.47 30.74 36.64
N GLN A 29 -8.61 29.42 36.46
CA GLN A 29 -7.50 28.50 36.70
C GLN A 29 -6.46 28.77 35.62
N THR A 30 -5.52 29.66 35.93
CA THR A 30 -4.18 29.63 35.35
C THR A 30 -3.63 28.25 35.64
N LEU A 31 -3.74 27.36 34.64
CA LEU A 31 -3.13 26.04 34.67
C LEU A 31 -1.64 26.23 34.90
N GLN A 32 -1.23 26.05 36.17
CA GLN A 32 0.17 25.99 36.54
C GLN A 32 0.82 24.99 35.61
N ALA A 33 1.86 25.41 34.90
CA ALA A 33 2.67 24.51 34.11
C ALA A 33 3.20 23.42 35.04
N ALA A 34 2.56 22.25 35.00
CA ALA A 34 2.98 21.10 35.76
C ALA A 34 4.44 20.86 35.38
N LYS A 35 5.35 20.98 36.35
CA LYS A 35 6.76 20.67 36.14
C LYS A 35 6.82 19.22 35.69
N ILE A 36 6.94 19.01 34.39
CA ILE A 36 7.12 17.68 33.80
C ILE A 36 8.42 17.18 34.41
N LYS A 37 8.29 16.27 35.40
CA LYS A 37 9.42 15.57 36.00
C LYS A 37 10.26 15.07 34.85
N GLN A 38 11.52 15.48 34.80
CA GLN A 38 12.40 15.28 33.66
C GLN A 38 12.57 13.78 33.45
N GLY A 39 11.68 13.21 32.63
CA GLY A 39 11.50 11.78 32.48
C GLY A 39 12.76 11.21 31.89
N ARG A 40 13.56 10.56 32.75
CA ARG A 40 14.81 9.84 32.49
C ARG A 40 15.27 9.98 31.04
N ARG A 41 16.32 10.79 30.79
CA ARG A 41 17.06 10.75 29.52
C ARG A 41 17.33 9.28 29.19
N SER A 42 16.55 8.70 28.28
CA SER A 42 16.84 7.37 27.76
C SER A 42 18.25 7.43 27.25
N LYS A 43 19.15 6.64 27.85
CA LYS A 43 20.54 6.56 27.38
C LYS A 43 20.46 6.28 25.89
N VAL A 44 20.84 7.28 25.08
CA VAL A 44 20.88 7.12 23.62
C VAL A 44 21.92 6.05 23.38
N ASN A 45 21.43 4.84 23.16
CA ASN A 45 22.29 3.68 23.05
C ASN A 45 23.05 3.86 21.74
N LYS A 46 24.28 4.38 21.81
CA LYS A 46 25.15 4.77 20.68
C LYS A 46 25.68 3.54 19.93
N ARG A 47 24.76 2.68 19.50
CA ARG A 47 24.90 1.64 18.48
C ARG A 47 23.57 1.54 17.74
N THR A 48 23.17 2.64 17.11
CA THR A 48 22.22 2.59 15.98
C THR A 48 22.89 1.84 14.83
N LYS A 49 23.02 0.50 14.95
CA LYS A 49 23.47 -0.35 13.86
C LYS A 49 22.59 0.00 12.67
N ALA A 50 23.21 0.52 11.60
CA ALA A 50 22.48 0.96 10.43
C ALA A 50 21.71 -0.24 9.87
N VAL A 51 20.39 -0.24 10.06
CA VAL A 51 19.52 -1.33 9.63
C VAL A 51 19.56 -1.35 8.11
N LYS A 52 20.30 -2.32 7.55
CA LYS A 52 20.37 -2.57 6.12
C LYS A 52 19.01 -3.14 5.67
N VAL A 53 18.54 -2.74 4.49
CA VAL A 53 17.43 -3.43 3.82
C VAL A 53 17.92 -4.82 3.43
N ALA A 54 17.43 -5.81 4.15
CA ALA A 54 17.63 -7.23 3.90
C ALA A 54 16.46 -7.98 4.55
N PHE A 55 15.98 -9.03 3.90
CA PHE A 55 14.88 -9.86 4.41
C PHE A 55 15.41 -11.27 4.73
N GLY A 56 14.86 -11.90 5.77
CA GLY A 56 15.41 -13.15 6.31
C GLY A 56 14.97 -14.43 5.59
N LYS A 57 13.92 -14.36 4.76
CA LYS A 57 13.33 -15.50 4.03
C LYS A 57 12.78 -14.99 2.69
N SER A 58 13.31 -15.51 1.58
CA SER A 58 12.65 -15.45 0.28
C SER A 58 11.36 -16.27 0.31
N TYR A 59 10.43 -15.95 -0.58
CA TYR A 59 9.29 -16.80 -0.93
C TYR A 59 9.62 -17.53 -2.23
N THR A 60 9.10 -18.74 -2.40
CA THR A 60 9.23 -19.53 -3.63
C THR A 60 7.85 -19.68 -4.25
N PHE A 61 7.67 -19.23 -5.51
CA PHE A 61 6.41 -19.40 -6.22
C PHE A 61 6.18 -20.86 -6.62
N PRO A 62 4.94 -21.39 -6.55
CA PRO A 62 4.59 -22.70 -7.07
C PRO A 62 4.97 -22.85 -8.55
N ASP A 63 5.44 -24.04 -8.95
CA ASP A 63 5.86 -24.31 -10.34
C ASP A 63 4.72 -24.11 -11.35
N SER A 64 3.47 -24.31 -10.93
CA SER A 64 2.27 -24.04 -11.76
C SER A 64 2.18 -22.58 -12.22
N LEU A 65 2.72 -21.64 -11.44
CA LEU A 65 2.76 -20.21 -11.75
C LEU A 65 4.04 -19.77 -12.45
N GLN A 66 5.15 -20.50 -12.32
CA GLN A 66 6.44 -20.05 -12.84
C GLN A 66 6.46 -19.91 -14.37
N GLY A 67 7.26 -18.97 -14.88
CA GLY A 67 7.40 -18.61 -16.29
C GLY A 67 6.50 -17.47 -16.73
N LYS A 68 6.41 -17.31 -18.06
CA LYS A 68 5.70 -16.21 -18.74
C LYS A 68 4.21 -16.48 -18.94
N TRP A 69 3.46 -15.39 -18.91
CA TRP A 69 2.00 -15.34 -18.98
C TRP A 69 1.54 -14.12 -19.78
N TYR A 70 0.60 -14.32 -20.70
CA TYR A 70 0.13 -13.34 -21.69
C TYR A 70 -1.36 -13.05 -21.48
N SER A 71 -1.79 -11.83 -21.76
CA SER A 71 -3.17 -11.35 -21.65
C SER A 71 -3.49 -10.56 -22.94
N LYS A 72 -4.49 -9.68 -22.92
CA LYS A 72 -4.67 -8.62 -23.92
C LYS A 72 -4.90 -7.26 -23.24
N ASN A 73 -4.57 -7.16 -21.95
CA ASN A 73 -4.95 -6.06 -21.10
C ASN A 73 -3.99 -4.89 -21.24
N LEU A 74 -4.35 -3.95 -22.11
CA LEU A 74 -3.58 -2.74 -22.43
C LEU A 74 -3.24 -1.81 -21.23
N LEU A 75 -3.72 -2.10 -20.02
CA LEU A 75 -3.30 -1.42 -18.78
C LEU A 75 -2.11 -2.09 -18.07
N ARG A 76 -1.66 -3.25 -18.53
CA ARG A 76 -0.62 -4.06 -17.89
C ARG A 76 0.57 -4.26 -18.82
N MET A 77 1.74 -4.46 -18.21
CA MET A 77 2.90 -4.94 -18.94
C MET A 77 2.75 -6.44 -19.20
N GLU A 78 2.99 -6.82 -20.44
CA GLU A 78 3.02 -8.22 -20.86
C GLU A 78 4.38 -8.59 -21.47
N PRO A 79 4.86 -9.83 -21.28
CA PRO A 79 4.27 -10.87 -20.43
C PRO A 79 4.46 -10.59 -18.93
N LEU A 80 3.52 -11.08 -18.11
CA LEU A 80 3.74 -11.26 -16.68
C LEU A 80 4.69 -12.46 -16.49
N ASP A 81 5.82 -12.26 -15.83
CA ASP A 81 6.84 -13.29 -15.64
C ASP A 81 7.00 -13.61 -14.14
N PHE A 82 6.68 -14.85 -13.75
CA PHE A 82 6.91 -15.36 -12.40
C PHE A 82 8.22 -16.17 -12.38
N HIS A 83 9.23 -15.65 -11.72
CA HIS A 83 10.44 -16.41 -11.43
C HIS A 83 10.27 -17.20 -10.12
N GLN A 84 11.13 -18.18 -9.89
CA GLN A 84 11.09 -18.99 -8.68
C GLN A 84 11.02 -18.15 -7.38
N THR A 85 11.75 -17.03 -7.29
CA THR A 85 11.84 -16.19 -6.06
C THR A 85 11.41 -14.73 -6.23
N GLY A 86 10.64 -14.43 -7.27
CA GLY A 86 10.26 -13.06 -7.60
C GLY A 86 9.35 -13.00 -8.82
N LEU A 87 8.95 -11.80 -9.21
CA LEU A 87 8.10 -11.58 -10.38
C LEU A 87 8.40 -10.23 -11.04
N GLY A 88 8.10 -10.10 -12.32
CA GLY A 88 7.96 -8.79 -12.96
C GLY A 88 6.77 -8.04 -12.38
N LEU A 89 6.95 -6.80 -11.91
CA LEU A 89 5.85 -5.98 -11.40
C LEU A 89 4.82 -5.73 -12.52
N PRO A 90 3.52 -6.06 -12.33
CA PRO A 90 2.50 -5.99 -13.39
C PRO A 90 2.31 -4.65 -14.10
N THR A 91 2.81 -3.55 -13.53
CA THR A 91 2.67 -2.18 -14.05
C THR A 91 3.97 -1.56 -14.54
N SER A 92 5.14 -2.12 -14.20
CA SER A 92 6.46 -1.55 -14.59
C SER A 92 7.38 -2.54 -15.28
N GLY A 93 7.07 -3.85 -15.27
CA GLY A 93 7.96 -4.91 -15.74
C GLY A 93 9.22 -5.12 -14.89
N GLU A 94 9.47 -4.28 -13.88
CA GLU A 94 10.65 -4.40 -13.02
C GLU A 94 10.61 -5.69 -12.19
N TYR A 95 11.70 -6.47 -12.25
CA TYR A 95 11.84 -7.65 -11.41
C TYR A 95 11.96 -7.29 -9.92
N VAL A 96 11.07 -7.86 -9.09
CA VAL A 96 11.09 -7.69 -7.63
C VAL A 96 11.16 -9.04 -6.91
N ASN A 97 11.95 -9.08 -5.85
CA ASN A 97 12.17 -10.29 -5.06
C ASN A 97 11.01 -10.51 -4.06
N ALA A 98 10.54 -11.75 -3.97
CA ALA A 98 9.45 -12.15 -3.12
C ALA A 98 9.95 -12.61 -1.73
N VAL A 99 9.30 -12.19 -0.65
CA VAL A 99 9.70 -12.52 0.74
C VAL A 99 8.52 -12.89 1.63
N VAL A 100 8.68 -13.86 2.54
CA VAL A 100 7.56 -14.39 3.33
C VAL A 100 7.05 -13.42 4.41
N SER A 101 7.94 -12.65 5.06
CA SER A 101 7.59 -11.98 6.33
C SER A 101 7.53 -10.46 6.29
N GLY A 102 8.07 -9.81 5.25
CA GLY A 102 8.22 -8.35 5.18
C GLY A 102 9.04 -7.71 6.32
N LYS A 103 9.66 -8.49 7.21
CA LYS A 103 10.45 -8.01 8.37
C LYS A 103 11.93 -7.91 8.03
N LEU A 104 12.57 -6.86 8.53
CA LEU A 104 13.98 -6.56 8.29
C LEU A 104 14.90 -7.52 9.07
N LYS A 105 15.93 -8.06 8.41
CA LYS A 105 16.85 -9.05 8.98
C LYS A 105 17.52 -8.51 10.24
N GLY A 106 17.44 -9.28 11.32
CA GLY A 106 18.03 -8.94 12.63
C GLY A 106 17.18 -8.04 13.52
N ILE A 107 15.99 -7.58 13.10
CA ILE A 107 15.05 -6.84 13.96
C ILE A 107 13.61 -7.32 13.79
N LYS A 108 12.79 -7.24 14.85
CA LYS A 108 11.36 -7.58 14.80
C LYS A 108 10.49 -6.44 14.24
N LYS A 109 10.95 -5.72 13.21
CA LYS A 109 10.23 -4.61 12.57
C LYS A 109 10.20 -4.74 11.04
N SER A 110 9.11 -4.29 10.45
CA SER A 110 8.93 -4.16 9.00
C SER A 110 9.25 -2.73 8.51
N PRO A 111 9.50 -2.51 7.20
CA PRO A 111 9.83 -1.18 6.66
C PRO A 111 8.81 -0.08 7.01
N TRP A 112 7.51 -0.36 6.94
CA TRP A 112 6.45 0.61 7.30
C TRP A 112 6.44 0.99 8.80
N GLN A 113 7.15 0.25 9.65
CA GLN A 113 7.32 0.53 11.09
C GLN A 113 8.63 1.28 11.41
N MET A 114 9.43 1.58 10.39
CA MET A 114 10.64 2.39 10.50
C MET A 114 10.29 3.88 10.39
N SER A 115 11.18 4.76 10.86
CA SER A 115 10.94 6.21 10.76
C SER A 115 10.90 6.67 9.30
N ARG A 116 10.12 7.71 9.01
CA ARG A 116 9.97 8.30 7.66
C ARG A 116 11.33 8.58 6.99
N LYS A 117 12.26 9.22 7.72
CA LYS A 117 13.63 9.48 7.26
C LYS A 117 14.43 8.22 6.90
N TRP A 118 14.18 7.08 7.55
CA TRP A 118 14.78 5.80 7.17
C TRP A 118 14.11 5.23 5.92
N GLN A 119 12.78 5.31 5.81
CA GLN A 119 12.04 4.83 4.63
C GLN A 119 12.45 5.61 3.37
N GLU A 120 12.49 6.94 3.44
CA GLU A 120 12.93 7.83 2.36
C GLU A 120 14.36 7.49 1.91
N LYS A 121 15.31 7.36 2.85
CA LYS A 121 16.71 6.98 2.57
C LYS A 121 16.85 5.58 1.92
N ASN A 122 15.86 4.71 2.03
CA ASN A 122 15.91 3.34 1.53
C ASN A 122 14.87 3.04 0.43
N LYS A 123 14.14 4.05 -0.08
CA LYS A 123 13.01 3.88 -1.01
C LYS A 123 13.34 2.95 -2.19
N GLU A 124 14.43 3.22 -2.91
CA GLU A 124 14.90 2.43 -4.06
C GLU A 124 15.19 0.97 -3.70
N LYS A 125 15.73 0.72 -2.50
CA LYS A 125 16.01 -0.64 -2.04
C LYS A 125 14.75 -1.37 -1.62
N LEU A 126 13.75 -0.66 -1.11
CA LEU A 126 12.46 -1.24 -0.74
C LEU A 126 11.60 -1.56 -1.97
N ALA A 127 11.69 -0.78 -3.05
CA ALA A 127 10.98 -1.01 -4.30
C ALA A 127 11.32 -2.39 -4.93
N LYS A 128 12.54 -2.90 -4.72
CA LYS A 128 13.02 -4.20 -5.24
C LYS A 128 12.48 -5.44 -4.50
N PHE A 129 11.52 -5.27 -3.58
CA PHE A 129 10.96 -6.35 -2.77
C PHE A 129 9.45 -6.24 -2.57
N VAL A 130 8.80 -7.39 -2.62
CA VAL A 130 7.39 -7.58 -2.25
C VAL A 130 7.30 -8.64 -1.16
N ARG A 131 6.42 -8.45 -0.18
CA ARG A 131 6.01 -9.53 0.73
C ARG A 131 4.92 -10.36 0.08
N ILE A 132 4.97 -11.66 0.32
CA ILE A 132 3.96 -12.61 -0.12
C ILE A 132 3.18 -13.10 1.09
N SER A 133 1.86 -13.25 0.92
CA SER A 133 1.00 -13.97 1.86
C SER A 133 -0.04 -14.77 1.08
N GLU A 134 -0.23 -16.03 1.46
CA GLU A 134 -1.28 -16.88 0.92
C GLU A 134 -2.57 -16.71 1.73
N LYS A 135 -3.72 -16.68 1.05
CA LYS A 135 -5.04 -16.58 1.67
C LYS A 135 -6.07 -17.37 0.86
N LYS A 136 -6.93 -18.13 1.53
CA LYS A 136 -8.10 -18.74 0.89
C LYS A 136 -9.20 -17.69 0.72
N ILE A 137 -9.70 -17.51 -0.51
CA ILE A 137 -10.78 -16.57 -0.85
C ILE A 137 -11.76 -17.29 -1.79
N ASN A 138 -13.04 -17.31 -1.42
CA ASN A 138 -14.13 -17.97 -2.18
C ASN A 138 -13.90 -19.46 -2.50
N GLY A 139 -13.04 -20.15 -1.73
CA GLY A 139 -12.69 -21.56 -1.96
C GLY A 139 -11.30 -21.75 -2.59
N ASP A 140 -10.80 -20.76 -3.33
CA ASP A 140 -9.51 -20.81 -4.01
C ASP A 140 -8.36 -20.28 -3.15
N ASN A 141 -7.14 -20.78 -3.42
CA ASN A 141 -5.92 -20.29 -2.78
C ASN A 141 -5.31 -19.14 -3.60
N TRP A 142 -5.19 -17.97 -2.98
CA TRP A 142 -4.66 -16.76 -3.60
C TRP A 142 -3.31 -16.36 -3.00
N ILE A 143 -2.34 -16.09 -3.86
CA ILE A 143 -1.04 -15.51 -3.52
C ILE A 143 -1.15 -13.99 -3.62
N ILE A 144 -1.12 -13.32 -2.47
CA ILE A 144 -1.21 -11.85 -2.37
C ILE A 144 0.21 -11.27 -2.32
N VAL A 145 0.49 -10.38 -3.27
CA VAL A 145 1.76 -9.70 -3.50
C VAL A 145 1.66 -8.23 -3.05
N THR A 146 2.21 -7.90 -1.88
CA THR A 146 2.18 -6.52 -1.34
C THR A 146 3.59 -5.90 -1.32
N PRO A 147 3.79 -4.63 -1.72
CA PRO A 147 5.06 -3.93 -1.53
C PRO A 147 5.53 -3.95 -0.07
N VAL A 148 6.81 -4.26 0.20
CA VAL A 148 7.34 -4.33 1.58
C VAL A 148 7.32 -2.99 2.32
N SER A 149 7.14 -1.87 1.61
CA SER A 149 6.94 -0.53 2.16
C SER A 149 5.55 -0.28 2.73
N ASN A 150 4.54 -1.06 2.33
CA ASN A 150 3.14 -0.75 2.59
C ASN A 150 2.62 -1.53 3.82
N LYS A 151 1.80 -0.90 4.67
CA LYS A 151 1.18 -1.59 5.81
C LYS A 151 0.03 -2.49 5.36
N THR A 152 -0.94 -1.91 4.66
CA THR A 152 -2.17 -2.59 4.21
C THR A 152 -1.97 -3.31 2.87
N ILE A 153 -2.99 -4.04 2.43
CA ILE A 153 -2.98 -4.80 1.17
C ILE A 153 -3.65 -4.07 0.00
N ASP A 154 -4.10 -2.82 0.18
CA ASP A 154 -4.98 -2.15 -0.79
C ASP A 154 -4.30 -1.86 -2.13
N ASN A 155 -2.97 -1.73 -2.13
CA ASN A 155 -2.11 -1.64 -3.31
C ASN A 155 -1.35 -2.97 -3.54
N SER A 156 -2.04 -4.10 -3.44
CA SER A 156 -1.48 -5.44 -3.70
C SER A 156 -2.15 -6.08 -4.90
N TYR A 157 -1.41 -6.95 -5.56
CA TYR A 157 -1.95 -7.87 -6.55
C TYR A 157 -2.29 -9.18 -5.86
N ALA A 158 -3.30 -9.90 -6.34
CA ALA A 158 -3.57 -11.27 -5.89
C ALA A 158 -3.65 -12.18 -7.11
N PHE A 159 -2.98 -13.32 -7.05
CA PHE A 159 -2.92 -14.29 -8.13
C PHE A 159 -3.40 -15.66 -7.67
N THR A 160 -4.14 -16.35 -8.54
CA THR A 160 -4.41 -17.78 -8.41
C THR A 160 -4.25 -18.45 -9.78
N SER A 161 -4.06 -19.76 -9.80
CA SER A 161 -3.95 -20.56 -11.03
C SER A 161 -4.90 -21.75 -10.96
N LYS A 162 -5.71 -21.94 -12.00
CA LYS A 162 -6.64 -23.07 -12.11
C LYS A 162 -6.48 -23.75 -13.47
N VAL A 163 -6.96 -24.98 -13.58
CA VAL A 163 -6.93 -25.76 -14.82
C VAL A 163 -8.33 -25.74 -15.41
N GLU A 164 -8.47 -25.01 -16.51
CA GLU A 164 -9.73 -24.71 -17.16
C GLU A 164 -9.89 -25.49 -18.47
N GLU A 165 -11.13 -25.68 -18.92
CA GLU A 165 -11.39 -26.25 -20.24
C GLU A 165 -11.55 -25.17 -21.32
N ILE A 166 -10.73 -25.27 -22.36
CA ILE A 166 -10.67 -24.34 -23.50
C ILE A 166 -10.62 -25.17 -24.78
N ASP A 167 -11.66 -25.07 -25.63
CA ASP A 167 -11.86 -25.88 -26.84
C ASP A 167 -11.58 -27.39 -26.62
N GLY A 168 -12.10 -27.95 -25.52
CA GLY A 168 -11.94 -29.37 -25.16
C GLY A 168 -10.55 -29.75 -24.60
N LYS A 169 -9.66 -28.77 -24.38
CA LYS A 169 -8.32 -28.97 -23.80
C LYS A 169 -8.24 -28.39 -22.40
N LYS A 170 -7.48 -29.06 -21.53
CA LYS A 170 -7.17 -28.57 -20.18
C LYS A 170 -5.97 -27.64 -20.22
N GLU A 171 -6.21 -26.36 -19.99
CA GLU A 171 -5.21 -25.29 -20.00
C GLU A 171 -5.08 -24.69 -18.60
N THR A 172 -3.85 -24.36 -18.17
CA THR A 172 -3.70 -23.61 -16.91
C THR A 172 -3.90 -22.12 -17.20
N VAL A 173 -4.81 -21.48 -16.46
CA VAL A 173 -5.09 -20.05 -16.54
C VAL A 173 -4.68 -19.39 -15.22
N VAL A 174 -4.02 -18.24 -15.29
CA VAL A 174 -3.68 -17.42 -14.12
C VAL A 174 -4.65 -16.25 -14.04
N PHE A 175 -5.28 -16.08 -12.88
CA PHE A 175 -6.22 -15.00 -12.62
C PHE A 175 -5.57 -13.97 -11.70
N GLU A 176 -5.53 -12.71 -12.12
CA GLU A 176 -5.29 -11.58 -11.23
C GLU A 176 -6.63 -11.09 -10.68
N GLY A 177 -6.71 -10.90 -9.36
CA GLY A 177 -7.93 -10.50 -8.69
C GLY A 177 -7.72 -9.47 -7.60
N ASN A 178 -8.83 -8.98 -7.05
CA ASN A 178 -8.83 -8.10 -5.89
C ASN A 178 -8.33 -8.87 -4.64
N PRO A 179 -7.32 -8.37 -3.89
CA PRO A 179 -6.71 -9.09 -2.77
C PRO A 179 -7.61 -9.23 -1.53
N GLN A 180 -8.73 -8.51 -1.45
CA GLN A 180 -9.71 -8.63 -0.38
C GLN A 180 -10.79 -9.67 -0.74
N ALA A 181 -11.35 -9.58 -1.95
CA ALA A 181 -12.57 -10.26 -2.38
C ALA A 181 -12.39 -11.38 -3.43
N GLY A 182 -11.19 -11.54 -4.02
CA GLY A 182 -10.92 -12.56 -5.05
C GLY A 182 -11.63 -12.32 -6.39
N THR A 183 -12.24 -11.15 -6.59
CA THR A 183 -12.89 -10.82 -7.86
C THR A 183 -11.86 -10.62 -8.95
N VAL A 184 -11.95 -11.40 -10.03
CA VAL A 184 -11.03 -11.36 -11.16
C VAL A 184 -11.07 -10.00 -11.83
N ILE A 185 -9.90 -9.41 -12.06
CA ILE A 185 -9.68 -8.14 -12.77
C ILE A 185 -8.86 -8.33 -14.05
N ASN A 186 -8.09 -9.42 -14.15
CA ASN A 186 -7.40 -9.83 -15.36
C ASN A 186 -7.17 -11.34 -15.40
N GLN A 187 -6.95 -11.90 -16.58
CA GLN A 187 -6.58 -13.31 -16.74
C GLN A 187 -5.44 -13.47 -17.74
N TYR A 188 -4.64 -14.51 -17.56
CA TYR A 188 -3.45 -14.76 -18.34
C TYR A 188 -3.31 -16.23 -18.77
N PHE A 189 -2.71 -16.42 -19.94
CA PHE A 189 -2.53 -17.69 -20.62
C PHE A 189 -1.04 -17.95 -20.91
N ARG A 190 -0.70 -19.21 -21.20
CA ARG A 190 0.70 -19.60 -21.47
C ARG A 190 1.27 -19.10 -22.80
N THR A 191 0.42 -18.74 -23.76
CA THR A 191 0.85 -18.24 -25.07
C THR A 191 0.03 -17.01 -25.48
N LYS A 192 0.58 -16.21 -26.39
CA LYS A 192 -0.10 -15.01 -26.92
C LYS A 192 -1.32 -15.37 -27.77
N GLU A 193 -1.28 -16.50 -28.47
CA GLU A 193 -2.38 -16.97 -29.31
C GLU A 193 -3.60 -17.34 -28.46
N LEU A 194 -3.37 -17.96 -27.28
CA LEU A 194 -4.43 -18.23 -26.32
C LEU A 194 -4.98 -16.92 -25.72
N SER A 195 -4.14 -15.94 -25.39
CA SER A 195 -4.63 -14.67 -24.84
C SER A 195 -5.38 -13.85 -25.89
N ASP A 196 -4.88 -13.74 -27.12
CA ASP A 196 -5.55 -13.05 -28.23
C ASP A 196 -6.97 -13.60 -28.50
N LYS A 197 -7.17 -14.92 -28.32
CA LYS A 197 -8.44 -15.63 -28.54
C LYS A 197 -9.36 -15.67 -27.31
N TYR A 198 -8.82 -15.79 -26.08
CA TYR A 198 -9.62 -16.08 -24.87
C TYR A 198 -9.50 -15.07 -23.72
N ASP A 199 -8.79 -13.94 -23.86
CA ASP A 199 -8.71 -12.91 -22.81
C ASP A 199 -10.09 -12.41 -22.32
N GLN A 200 -11.12 -12.49 -23.16
CA GLN A 200 -12.51 -12.13 -22.82
C GLN A 200 -13.40 -13.32 -22.43
N LYS A 201 -12.92 -14.58 -22.48
CA LYS A 201 -13.68 -15.75 -22.02
C LYS A 201 -13.83 -15.70 -20.51
N LYS A 202 -15.04 -15.83 -19.99
CA LYS A 202 -15.28 -16.04 -18.56
C LYS A 202 -15.34 -17.53 -18.23
N PHE A 203 -14.84 -17.89 -17.06
CA PHE A 203 -14.97 -19.23 -16.47
C PHE A 203 -16.00 -19.17 -15.35
N ASP A 204 -16.94 -20.11 -15.33
CA ASP A 204 -18.16 -20.04 -14.51
C ASP A 204 -17.90 -20.20 -13.00
N ASP A 205 -16.76 -20.80 -12.64
CA ASP A 205 -16.29 -20.98 -11.27
C ASP A 205 -15.49 -19.77 -10.74
N MET A 206 -15.33 -18.72 -11.56
CA MET A 206 -14.61 -17.49 -11.22
C MET A 206 -15.55 -16.27 -11.18
N THR A 207 -15.47 -15.48 -10.11
CA THR A 207 -16.25 -14.24 -9.98
C THR A 207 -15.50 -13.05 -10.60
N TYR A 208 -16.05 -12.43 -11.63
CA TYR A 208 -15.43 -11.30 -12.34
C TYR A 208 -15.85 -9.93 -11.80
N SER A 209 -14.93 -8.96 -11.81
CA SER A 209 -15.22 -7.56 -11.51
C SER A 209 -16.09 -6.92 -12.59
N LYS A 210 -17.18 -6.25 -12.19
CA LYS A 210 -18.10 -5.54 -13.11
C LYS A 210 -17.40 -4.47 -13.97
N TRP A 211 -16.28 -3.92 -13.50
CA TRP A 211 -15.55 -2.85 -14.18
C TRP A 211 -14.76 -3.27 -15.43
N ILE A 212 -14.64 -4.58 -15.72
CA ILE A 212 -14.04 -5.09 -16.97
C ILE A 212 -14.91 -4.71 -18.19
N LEU A 213 -16.22 -4.50 -17.99
CA LEU A 213 -17.21 -4.35 -19.08
C LEU A 213 -17.19 -2.99 -19.82
N LEU A 214 -16.35 -2.03 -19.42
CA LEU A 214 -16.39 -0.65 -19.96
C LEU A 214 -15.30 -0.32 -20.98
N ARG A 215 -14.71 -1.32 -21.65
CA ARG A 215 -13.64 -1.13 -22.66
C ARG A 215 -13.83 -1.92 -23.95
N SER A 216 -15.05 -2.37 -24.24
CA SER A 216 -15.39 -3.09 -25.48
C SER A 216 -15.76 -2.18 -26.66
N ASP A 217 -15.91 -0.88 -26.44
CA ASP A 217 -16.48 0.05 -27.44
C ASP A 217 -15.45 1.11 -27.89
N LYS A 218 -14.44 0.69 -28.68
CA LYS A 218 -13.71 1.51 -29.68
C LYS A 218 -13.08 0.64 -30.76
#